data_AF-A0A7S1RIV9-F1
#
_entry.id   AF-A0A7S1RIV9-F1
#
_cell.length_a   1.000
_cell.length_b   1.000
_cell.length_c   1.000
_cell.angle_alpha   90.00
_cell.angle_beta   90.00
_cell.angle_gamma   90.00
#
_symmetry.space_group_name_H-M   'P 1'
#
loop_
_entity.id
_entity.type
_entity.pdbx_description
1 polymer ?
#
loop_
_entity_poly.entity_id
_entity_poly.type
_entity_poly.pdbx_seq_one_letter_code
_entity_poly.pdbx_strand_id
1 'polypeptide(L)'
;AGDAKAVPAGICLVHEKHTSASLGVSRGDLEPAMSRVVPEKWNSEFFEHTYEGPDDMPGHMKSTLLGCSASVPLSGGALGLGPEQRVLLHEHRNCGGWGGGHRRQLDVTVLGGGSSAVAQAPLEVPLAGPLTELTPLLQQHLAGAKLRGPGLLQVFSQAPQLGVLCAEEAACRAWAAAVAGIPGAAEDPTVQAAIAGSSLDIPFGADGQLCLGPEQRVYV
;
A
#
# COMPACT_ATOMS: atom_id res chain seq x y z
N ALA A 1 -13.65 -10.15 -33.33
CA ALA A 1 -13.20 -9.28 -32.22
C ALA A 1 -14.04 -9.67 -31.02
N GLY A 2 -13.46 -10.33 -30.02
CA GLY A 2 -14.20 -10.81 -28.86
C GLY A 2 -14.57 -9.65 -27.95
N ASP A 3 -15.85 -9.58 -27.57
CA ASP A 3 -16.36 -8.65 -26.57
C ASP A 3 -15.55 -8.78 -25.28
N ALA A 4 -14.70 -7.80 -25.00
CA ALA A 4 -14.10 -7.65 -23.68
C ALA A 4 -15.25 -7.35 -22.71
N LYS A 5 -15.73 -8.39 -22.01
CA LYS A 5 -16.70 -8.24 -20.93
C LYS A 5 -16.22 -7.13 -20.01
N ALA A 6 -17.04 -6.09 -19.84
CA ALA A 6 -16.74 -4.99 -18.95
C ALA A 6 -16.30 -5.53 -17.60
N VAL A 7 -15.07 -5.22 -17.19
CA VAL A 7 -14.56 -5.63 -15.89
C VAL A 7 -15.39 -4.90 -14.84
N PRO A 8 -16.09 -5.62 -13.95
CA PRO A 8 -16.88 -5.00 -12.89
C PRO A 8 -16.01 -4.09 -12.00
N ALA A 9 -16.68 -3.26 -11.21
CA ALA A 9 -16.12 -2.61 -10.04
C ALA A 9 -15.17 -3.55 -9.27
N GLY A 10 -13.97 -3.09 -8.96
CA GLY A 10 -12.94 -3.95 -8.39
C GLY A 10 -11.61 -3.24 -8.14
N ILE A 11 -10.53 -4.01 -8.08
CA ILE A 11 -9.17 -3.51 -7.93
C ILE A 11 -8.23 -4.26 -8.87
N CYS A 12 -7.33 -3.51 -9.50
CA CYS A 12 -6.23 -4.00 -10.30
C CYS A 12 -4.97 -3.91 -9.45
N LEU A 13 -4.43 -5.07 -9.09
CA LEU A 13 -3.16 -5.22 -8.43
C LEU A 13 -2.11 -5.54 -9.50
N VAL A 14 -1.04 -4.77 -9.55
CA VAL A 14 0.10 -5.00 -10.44
C VAL A 14 1.31 -5.22 -9.55
N HIS A 15 2.02 -6.34 -9.74
CA HIS A 15 3.20 -6.72 -8.97
C HIS A 15 4.38 -6.94 -9.92
N GLU A 16 5.46 -6.19 -9.73
CA GLU A 16 6.72 -6.37 -10.44
C GLU A 16 7.60 -7.40 -9.75
N LYS A 17 8.00 -8.43 -10.50
CA LYS A 17 8.72 -9.59 -9.95
C LYS A 17 10.23 -9.36 -9.81
N HIS A 18 10.75 -8.24 -10.31
CA HIS A 18 12.16 -7.92 -10.18
C HIS A 18 12.40 -6.95 -9.03
N THR A 19 13.41 -7.26 -8.23
CA THR A 19 13.72 -6.54 -7.00
C THR A 19 14.51 -5.24 -7.22
N SER A 20 14.77 -4.86 -8.47
CA SER A 20 15.49 -3.63 -8.86
C SER A 20 14.64 -2.69 -9.70
N ALA A 21 13.33 -2.91 -9.74
CA ALA A 21 12.35 -2.02 -10.35
C ALA A 21 11.19 -1.81 -9.36
N SER A 22 10.46 -0.70 -9.51
CA SER A 22 9.31 -0.39 -8.66
C SER A 22 8.09 0.01 -9.48
N LEU A 23 6.94 0.02 -8.81
CA LEU A 23 5.68 0.50 -9.36
C LEU A 23 5.16 1.66 -8.52
N GLY A 24 4.71 2.72 -9.19
CA GLY A 24 4.13 3.89 -8.54
C GLY A 24 2.90 4.41 -9.26
N VAL A 25 1.96 5.00 -8.51
CA VAL A 25 0.85 5.78 -9.07
C VAL A 25 1.18 7.25 -8.91
N SER A 26 1.78 7.84 -9.93
CA SER A 26 2.32 9.21 -9.87
C SER A 26 2.19 9.93 -11.21
N ARG A 27 2.79 11.11 -11.30
CA ARG A 27 2.97 11.84 -12.55
C ARG A 27 4.46 11.94 -12.84
N GLY A 28 4.87 11.51 -14.03
CA GLY A 28 6.21 11.74 -14.56
C GLY A 28 7.29 10.81 -14.00
N ASP A 29 8.51 11.02 -14.46
CA ASP A 29 9.66 10.20 -14.10
C ASP A 29 10.26 10.64 -12.75
N LEU A 30 10.33 9.70 -11.81
CA LEU A 30 10.88 9.93 -10.47
C LEU A 30 12.37 9.56 -10.39
N GLU A 31 12.94 8.90 -11.40
CA GLU A 31 14.31 8.39 -11.37
C GLU A 31 15.37 9.48 -11.16
N PRO A 32 15.27 10.68 -11.78
CA PRO A 32 16.24 11.74 -11.54
C PRO A 32 16.26 12.23 -10.07
N ALA A 33 15.11 12.21 -9.40
CA ALA A 33 15.03 12.54 -7.98
C ALA A 33 15.57 11.39 -7.14
N MET A 34 15.22 10.15 -7.47
CA MET A 34 15.68 8.96 -6.73
C MET A 34 17.17 8.72 -6.85
N SER A 35 17.80 9.10 -7.95
CA SER A 35 19.26 9.09 -8.09
C SER A 35 19.98 10.10 -7.18
N ARG A 36 19.26 11.09 -6.61
CA ARG A 36 19.78 11.97 -5.56
C ARG A 36 19.56 11.41 -4.16
N VAL A 37 18.46 10.67 -3.96
CA VAL A 37 18.11 10.04 -2.68
C VAL A 37 18.95 8.79 -2.43
N VAL A 38 19.16 7.98 -3.47
CA VAL A 38 20.02 6.80 -3.46
C VAL A 38 21.02 6.90 -4.62
N PRO A 39 22.14 7.62 -4.43
CA PRO A 39 23.18 7.78 -5.44
C PRO A 39 23.92 6.47 -5.74
N GLU A 40 24.32 6.27 -7.00
CA GLU A 40 25.07 5.07 -7.40
C GLU A 40 26.40 4.87 -6.64
N LYS A 41 27.06 5.96 -6.23
CA LYS A 41 28.30 5.88 -5.41
C LYS A 41 28.10 5.11 -4.10
N TRP A 42 26.87 5.00 -3.60
CA TRP A 42 26.55 4.19 -2.43
C TRP A 42 26.84 2.71 -2.63
N ASN A 43 26.78 2.22 -3.87
CA ASN A 43 27.16 0.84 -4.21
C ASN A 43 28.54 0.49 -3.67
N SER A 44 29.53 1.36 -3.85
CA SER A 44 30.89 1.16 -3.32
C SER A 44 31.11 1.66 -1.88
N GLU A 45 30.23 2.54 -1.36
CA GLU A 45 30.42 3.16 -0.04
C GLU A 45 29.76 2.36 1.10
N PHE A 46 28.62 1.71 0.83
CA PHE A 46 27.76 1.12 1.87
C PHE A 46 27.33 -0.32 1.63
N PHE A 47 27.37 -0.82 0.40
CA PHE A 47 26.82 -2.13 0.06
C PHE A 47 27.89 -3.20 -0.15
N GLU A 48 27.61 -4.40 0.32
CA GLU A 48 28.53 -5.55 0.21
C GLU A 48 28.38 -6.29 -1.13
N HIS A 49 27.18 -6.24 -1.73
CA HIS A 49 26.89 -6.84 -3.04
C HIS A 49 27.09 -5.80 -4.14
N THR A 50 28.15 -5.92 -4.94
CA THR A 50 28.50 -4.90 -5.95
C THR A 50 28.89 -5.50 -7.30
N TYR A 51 28.63 -6.79 -7.47
CA TYR A 51 29.17 -7.59 -8.57
C TYR A 51 28.49 -7.31 -9.92
N GLU A 52 27.30 -6.68 -9.92
CA GLU A 52 26.50 -6.46 -11.13
C GLU A 52 26.44 -5.00 -11.60
N GLY A 53 27.35 -4.15 -11.15
CA GLY A 53 27.47 -2.75 -11.58
C GLY A 53 27.13 -1.72 -10.50
N PRO A 54 27.42 -0.42 -10.76
CA PRO A 54 27.28 0.66 -9.78
C PRO A 54 25.83 0.99 -9.40
N ASP A 55 24.86 0.56 -10.20
CA ASP A 55 23.42 0.77 -10.02
C ASP A 55 22.70 -0.44 -9.43
N ASP A 56 23.43 -1.50 -9.07
CA ASP A 56 22.88 -2.76 -8.57
C ASP A 56 22.13 -2.61 -7.24
N MET A 57 22.86 -2.45 -6.14
CA MET A 57 22.26 -2.26 -4.83
C MET A 57 21.49 -0.94 -4.69
N PRO A 58 21.92 0.18 -5.31
CA PRO A 58 21.09 1.37 -5.41
C PRO A 58 19.74 1.10 -6.06
N GLY A 59 19.67 0.28 -7.11
CA GLY A 59 18.41 -0.11 -7.75
C GLY A 59 17.52 -0.94 -6.84
N HIS A 60 18.10 -1.88 -6.09
CA HIS A 60 17.38 -2.64 -5.07
C HIS A 60 16.83 -1.75 -3.95
N MET A 61 17.64 -0.82 -3.45
CA MET A 61 17.23 0.12 -2.41
C MET A 61 16.10 1.04 -2.88
N LYS A 62 16.19 1.60 -4.09
CA LYS A 62 15.12 2.40 -4.70
C LYS A 62 13.83 1.59 -4.84
N SER A 63 13.93 0.33 -5.27
CA SER A 63 12.77 -0.58 -5.37
C SER A 63 12.13 -0.84 -4.00
N THR A 64 12.92 -1.06 -2.95
CA THR A 64 12.41 -1.22 -1.58
C THR A 64 11.72 0.03 -1.06
N LEU A 65 12.24 1.22 -1.37
CA LEU A 65 11.65 2.49 -0.94
C LEU A 65 10.32 2.80 -1.62
N LEU A 66 10.20 2.51 -2.91
CA LEU A 66 9.00 2.81 -3.70
C LEU A 66 7.96 1.68 -3.67
N GLY A 67 8.42 0.45 -3.47
CA GLY A 67 7.60 -0.76 -3.50
C GLY A 67 7.45 -1.36 -4.90
N CYS A 68 7.34 -2.69 -4.95
CA CYS A 68 7.21 -3.43 -6.21
C CYS A 68 5.75 -3.69 -6.63
N SER A 69 4.76 -3.12 -5.91
CA SER A 69 3.34 -3.36 -6.19
C SER A 69 2.57 -2.07 -6.27
N ALA A 70 1.66 -1.97 -7.24
CA ALA A 70 0.67 -0.90 -7.33
C ALA A 70 -0.74 -1.47 -7.25
N SER A 71 -1.61 -0.76 -6.54
CA SER A 71 -3.01 -1.12 -6.36
C SER A 71 -3.88 0.01 -6.88
N VAL A 72 -4.73 -0.27 -7.87
CA VAL A 72 -5.52 0.74 -8.58
C VAL A 72 -6.98 0.32 -8.62
N PRO A 73 -7.91 1.18 -8.17
CA PRO A 73 -9.34 0.90 -8.28
C PRO A 73 -9.76 0.66 -9.73
N LEU A 74 -10.75 -0.20 -9.94
CA LEU A 74 -11.43 -0.39 -11.21
C LEU A 74 -12.88 0.10 -11.08
N SER A 75 -13.29 0.99 -11.98
CA SER A 75 -14.65 1.53 -12.03
C SER A 75 -15.11 1.63 -13.47
N GLY A 76 -16.31 1.13 -13.77
CA GLY A 76 -16.89 1.19 -15.12
C GLY A 76 -16.04 0.52 -16.21
N GLY A 77 -15.25 -0.50 -15.86
CA GLY A 77 -14.34 -1.17 -16.79
C GLY A 77 -13.01 -0.44 -17.05
N ALA A 78 -12.68 0.61 -16.30
CA ALA A 78 -11.44 1.36 -16.44
C ALA A 78 -10.69 1.51 -15.10
N LEU A 79 -9.38 1.77 -15.17
CA LEU A 79 -8.58 2.15 -13.99
C LEU A 79 -9.06 3.51 -13.47
N GLY A 80 -9.43 3.56 -12.19
CA GLY A 80 -9.91 4.75 -11.48
C GLY A 80 -8.79 5.72 -11.11
N LEU A 81 -8.01 6.14 -12.11
CA LEU A 81 -6.92 7.10 -11.94
C LEU A 81 -7.45 8.54 -12.06
N GLY A 82 -6.88 9.46 -11.29
CA GLY A 82 -7.04 10.89 -11.53
C GLY A 82 -6.49 11.29 -12.91
N PRO A 83 -6.89 12.45 -13.47
CA PRO A 83 -6.55 12.84 -14.85
C PRO A 83 -5.04 12.81 -15.17
N GLU A 84 -4.23 13.01 -14.15
CA GLU A 84 -2.79 13.20 -14.22
C GLU A 84 -1.99 12.05 -13.59
N GLN A 85 -2.69 11.08 -12.99
CA GLN A 85 -2.07 9.89 -12.42
C GLN A 85 -1.83 8.85 -13.52
N ARG A 86 -0.70 8.16 -13.43
CA ARG A 86 -0.34 7.02 -14.27
C ARG A 86 0.23 5.93 -13.37
N VAL A 87 -0.04 4.67 -13.70
CA VAL A 87 0.71 3.55 -13.14
C VAL A 87 2.02 3.49 -13.91
N LEU A 88 3.12 3.74 -13.23
CA LEU A 88 4.44 3.83 -13.82
C LEU A 88 5.33 2.74 -13.25
N LEU A 89 6.07 2.08 -14.15
CA LEU A 89 7.21 1.25 -13.78
C LEU A 89 8.45 2.13 -13.78
N HIS A 90 9.13 2.19 -12.64
CA HIS A 90 10.40 2.87 -12.52
C HIS A 90 11.51 1.81 -12.64
N GLU A 91 12.24 1.90 -13.73
CA GLU A 91 13.44 1.10 -13.97
C GLU A 91 14.62 1.80 -13.29
N HIS A 92 15.24 1.13 -12.32
CA HIS A 92 16.33 1.72 -11.54
C HIS A 92 17.72 1.26 -12.01
N ARG A 93 17.78 0.33 -12.96
CA ARG A 93 19.04 -0.18 -13.55
C ARG A 93 19.24 0.43 -14.93
N ASN A 94 20.45 0.83 -15.25
CA ASN A 94 20.85 1.32 -16.57
C ASN A 94 20.91 0.18 -17.60
N CYS A 95 21.27 -1.03 -17.15
CA CYS A 95 21.17 -2.28 -17.90
C CYS A 95 20.60 -3.38 -16.99
N GLY A 96 19.67 -4.19 -17.51
CA GLY A 96 19.24 -5.40 -16.81
C GLY A 96 20.44 -6.32 -16.58
N GLY A 97 20.38 -7.14 -15.52
CA GLY A 97 21.49 -7.97 -15.01
C GLY A 97 22.27 -8.75 -16.07
N TRP A 98 23.43 -9.29 -15.67
CA TRP A 98 24.51 -9.84 -16.52
C TRP A 98 24.12 -10.20 -17.98
N GLY A 99 24.21 -9.21 -18.87
CA GLY A 99 24.07 -9.38 -20.33
C GLY A 99 22.67 -9.34 -20.94
N GLY A 100 21.63 -8.92 -20.20
CA GLY A 100 20.25 -9.34 -20.51
C GLY A 100 19.19 -8.32 -20.93
N GLY A 101 19.46 -7.02 -21.13
CA GLY A 101 18.42 -6.05 -21.49
C GLY A 101 17.29 -5.87 -20.44
N HIS A 102 16.40 -4.91 -20.66
CA HIS A 102 15.36 -4.53 -19.68
C HIS A 102 14.03 -5.25 -19.97
N ARG A 103 13.94 -6.54 -19.64
CA ARG A 103 12.63 -7.23 -19.65
C ARG A 103 12.14 -7.42 -18.22
N ARG A 104 11.04 -6.74 -17.90
CA ARG A 104 10.35 -6.85 -16.62
C ARG A 104 9.14 -7.77 -16.72
N GLN A 105 8.84 -8.45 -15.62
CA GLN A 105 7.76 -9.42 -15.52
C GLN A 105 6.80 -8.92 -14.47
N LEU A 106 5.59 -8.60 -14.92
CA LEU A 106 4.52 -8.08 -14.09
C LEU A 106 3.45 -9.17 -13.94
N ASP A 107 3.06 -9.45 -12.70
CA ASP A 107 1.85 -10.20 -12.40
C ASP A 107 0.70 -9.18 -12.21
N VAL A 108 -0.38 -9.34 -12.99
CA VAL A 108 -1.59 -8.49 -12.88
C VAL A 108 -2.73 -9.33 -12.35
N THR A 109 -3.24 -8.96 -11.18
CA THR A 109 -4.40 -9.60 -10.54
C THR A 109 -5.55 -8.62 -10.50
N VAL A 110 -6.70 -9.01 -11.05
CA VAL A 110 -7.94 -8.25 -10.94
C VAL A 110 -8.86 -8.94 -9.95
N LEU A 111 -9.25 -8.22 -8.90
CA LEU A 111 -10.24 -8.68 -7.93
C LEU A 111 -11.53 -7.89 -8.13
N GLY A 112 -12.62 -8.57 -8.48
CA GLY A 112 -13.93 -7.95 -8.72
C GLY A 112 -14.92 -8.93 -9.34
N GLY A 113 -16.15 -8.95 -8.81
CA GLY A 113 -17.17 -9.95 -9.15
C GLY A 113 -18.56 -9.33 -9.37
N GLY A 114 -19.09 -9.46 -10.58
CA GLY A 114 -20.53 -9.52 -10.90
C GLY A 114 -21.47 -8.35 -10.55
N SER A 115 -21.06 -7.35 -9.79
CA SER A 115 -21.89 -6.22 -9.39
C SER A 115 -21.20 -4.91 -9.77
N SER A 116 -21.86 -4.07 -10.57
CA SER A 116 -21.27 -2.85 -11.14
C SER A 116 -21.11 -1.68 -10.14
N ALA A 117 -21.19 -1.92 -8.84
CA ALA A 117 -21.12 -0.90 -7.81
C ALA A 117 -19.98 -1.21 -6.84
N VAL A 118 -18.89 -0.45 -6.90
CA VAL A 118 -18.03 -0.26 -5.73
C VAL A 118 -18.89 0.52 -4.73
N ALA A 119 -19.32 -0.10 -3.64
CA ALA A 119 -19.95 0.65 -2.57
C ALA A 119 -18.85 1.27 -1.71
N GLN A 120 -18.47 2.51 -2.04
CA GLN A 120 -17.81 3.38 -1.08
C GLN A 120 -18.91 4.03 -0.23
N ALA A 121 -18.87 3.79 1.07
CA ALA A 121 -19.73 4.47 2.02
C ALA A 121 -18.83 5.29 2.97
N PRO A 122 -19.08 6.59 3.14
CA PRO A 122 -18.34 7.38 4.10
C PRO A 122 -18.59 6.83 5.51
N LEU A 123 -17.51 6.62 6.25
CA LEU A 123 -17.56 6.26 7.66
C LEU A 123 -16.91 7.39 8.45
N GLU A 124 -17.71 8.12 9.23
CA GLU A 124 -17.18 9.04 10.22
C GLU A 124 -16.70 8.26 11.43
N VAL A 125 -15.43 8.47 11.79
CA VAL A 125 -14.78 7.79 12.90
C VAL A 125 -14.65 8.79 14.07
N PRO A 126 -15.40 8.60 15.17
CA PRO A 126 -15.20 9.39 16.37
C PRO A 126 -13.91 8.94 17.07
N LEU A 127 -12.97 9.87 17.25
CA LEU A 127 -11.70 9.61 17.93
C LEU A 127 -11.89 9.61 19.46
N ALA A 128 -11.38 8.58 20.13
CA ALA A 128 -11.46 8.40 21.58
C ALA A 128 -10.06 8.41 22.21
N GLY A 129 -9.38 9.57 22.19
CA GLY A 129 -8.03 9.72 22.75
C GLY A 129 -6.92 9.26 21.79
N PRO A 130 -5.75 8.84 22.30
CA PRO A 130 -4.57 8.53 21.47
C PRO A 130 -4.66 7.18 20.73
N LEU A 131 -5.68 6.37 20.99
CA LEU A 131 -5.88 5.07 20.35
C LEU A 131 -7.39 4.73 20.37
N THR A 132 -7.99 4.52 19.20
CA THR A 132 -9.42 4.18 19.06
C THR A 132 -9.57 2.80 18.41
N GLU A 133 -10.27 1.87 19.07
CA GLU A 133 -10.60 0.57 18.45
C GLU A 133 -11.73 0.75 17.42
N LEU A 134 -11.48 0.36 16.17
CA LEU A 134 -12.44 0.52 15.06
C LEU A 134 -13.15 -0.77 14.66
N THR A 135 -12.66 -1.94 15.08
CA THR A 135 -13.23 -3.24 14.67
C THR A 135 -14.76 -3.30 14.79
N PRO A 136 -15.38 -2.91 15.92
CA PRO A 136 -16.84 -2.98 16.06
C PRO A 136 -17.57 -2.01 15.11
N LEU A 137 -17.02 -0.81 14.91
CA LEU A 137 -17.59 0.20 14.03
C LEU A 137 -17.52 -0.23 12.56
N LEU A 138 -16.38 -0.77 12.12
CA LEU A 138 -16.21 -1.33 10.78
C LEU A 138 -17.17 -2.51 10.56
N GLN A 139 -17.31 -3.38 11.56
CA GLN A 139 -18.22 -4.52 11.48
C GLN A 139 -19.70 -4.11 11.39
N GLN A 140 -20.10 -3.11 12.18
CA GLN A 140 -21.44 -2.51 12.12
C GLN A 140 -21.67 -1.83 10.77
N HIS A 141 -20.68 -1.11 10.26
CA HIS A 141 -20.74 -0.45 8.96
C HIS A 141 -20.93 -1.46 7.83
N LEU A 142 -20.16 -2.56 7.84
CA LEU A 142 -20.30 -3.64 6.86
C LEU A 142 -21.68 -4.31 6.94
N ALA A 143 -22.20 -4.54 8.14
CA ALA A 143 -23.52 -5.14 8.33
C ALA A 143 -24.68 -4.24 7.85
N GLY A 144 -24.53 -2.91 7.96
CA GLY A 144 -25.51 -1.92 7.52
C GLY A 144 -25.36 -1.48 6.06
N ALA A 145 -24.19 -1.70 5.46
CA ALA A 145 -23.90 -1.31 4.09
C ALA A 145 -24.53 -2.26 3.06
N LYS A 146 -24.90 -1.74 1.89
CA LYS A 146 -25.31 -2.56 0.73
C LYS A 146 -24.11 -3.20 0.02
N LEU A 147 -23.08 -3.59 0.77
CA LEU A 147 -21.94 -4.35 0.27
C LEU A 147 -22.40 -5.80 0.03
N ARG A 148 -22.22 -6.31 -1.19
CA ARG A 148 -22.68 -7.67 -1.57
C ARG A 148 -21.47 -8.59 -1.78
N GLY A 149 -21.32 -9.59 -0.92
CA GLY A 149 -20.30 -10.64 -1.05
C GLY A 149 -18.95 -10.29 -0.41
N PRO A 150 -17.98 -11.23 -0.42
CA PRO A 150 -16.66 -11.00 0.15
C PRO A 150 -15.90 -9.91 -0.62
N GLY A 151 -15.04 -9.17 0.07
CA GLY A 151 -14.33 -8.05 -0.53
C GLY A 151 -13.19 -7.52 0.33
N LEU A 152 -12.67 -6.36 -0.06
CA LEU A 152 -11.59 -5.65 0.65
C LEU A 152 -12.13 -4.34 1.20
N LEU A 153 -11.92 -4.10 2.49
CA LEU A 153 -12.21 -2.83 3.16
C LEU A 153 -10.90 -2.06 3.35
N GLN A 154 -10.81 -0.90 2.72
CA GLN A 154 -9.66 0.00 2.88
C GLN A 154 -9.99 1.08 3.91
N VAL A 155 -9.19 1.12 4.98
CA VAL A 155 -9.32 2.12 6.06
C VAL A 155 -8.22 3.15 5.89
N PHE A 156 -8.60 4.43 5.85
CA PHE A 156 -7.69 5.55 5.75
C PHE A 156 -7.74 6.40 7.03
N SER A 157 -6.58 6.83 7.52
CA SER A 157 -6.50 7.90 8.53
C SER A 157 -6.26 9.24 7.84
N GLN A 158 -7.11 10.23 8.13
CA GLN A 158 -6.97 11.61 7.64
C GLN A 158 -6.24 12.52 8.64
N ALA A 159 -6.02 12.05 9.86
CA ALA A 159 -5.32 12.80 10.89
C ALA A 159 -3.83 12.42 10.83
N PRO A 160 -2.92 13.37 10.52
CA PRO A 160 -1.49 13.06 10.35
C PRO A 160 -0.85 12.47 11.61
N GLN A 161 -1.45 12.70 12.78
CA GLN A 161 -1.03 12.13 14.06
C GLN A 161 -1.60 10.74 14.39
N LEU A 162 -2.45 10.17 13.54
CA LEU A 162 -3.12 8.88 13.77
C LEU A 162 -2.73 7.87 12.69
N GLY A 163 -2.22 6.73 13.14
CA GLY A 163 -1.74 5.65 12.30
C GLY A 163 -2.66 4.44 12.42
N VAL A 164 -2.76 3.65 11.36
CA VAL A 164 -3.63 2.47 11.37
C VAL A 164 -2.81 1.23 11.76
N LEU A 165 -3.19 0.53 12.83
CA LEU A 165 -2.56 -0.70 13.28
C LEU A 165 -3.57 -1.86 13.29
N CYS A 166 -3.14 -3.03 12.82
CA CYS A 166 -3.86 -4.29 13.00
C CYS A 166 -2.98 -5.29 13.75
N ALA A 167 -3.32 -5.55 15.00
CA ALA A 167 -2.60 -6.52 15.82
C ALA A 167 -3.51 -7.06 16.93
N GLU A 168 -3.00 -8.03 17.68
CA GLU A 168 -3.68 -8.51 18.88
C GLU A 168 -3.81 -7.41 19.94
N GLU A 169 -4.87 -7.43 20.74
CA GLU A 169 -5.12 -6.38 21.75
C GLU A 169 -3.94 -6.22 22.72
N ALA A 170 -3.32 -7.33 23.15
CA ALA A 170 -2.13 -7.30 24.02
C ALA A 170 -0.93 -6.62 23.35
N ALA A 171 -0.70 -6.88 22.05
CA ALA A 171 0.35 -6.25 21.27
C ALA A 171 0.11 -4.74 21.10
N CYS A 172 -1.14 -4.34 20.88
CA CYS A 172 -1.54 -2.94 20.77
C CYS A 172 -1.30 -2.17 22.09
N ARG A 173 -1.67 -2.77 23.24
CA ARG A 173 -1.39 -2.16 24.56
C ARG A 173 0.11 -2.06 24.83
N ALA A 174 0.88 -3.09 24.49
CA ALA A 174 2.33 -3.08 24.67
C ALA A 174 3.00 -1.99 23.82
N TRP A 175 2.56 -1.85 22.56
CA TRP A 175 3.01 -0.78 21.68
C TRP A 175 2.66 0.60 22.23
N ALA A 176 1.40 0.83 22.66
CA ALA A 176 0.98 2.11 23.23
C ALA A 176 1.79 2.49 24.49
N ALA A 177 2.05 1.51 25.36
CA ALA A 177 2.89 1.73 26.55
C ALA A 177 4.35 2.03 26.20
N ALA A 178 4.90 1.34 25.19
CA ALA A 178 6.25 1.58 24.71
C ALA A 178 6.38 2.99 24.11
N VAL A 179 5.43 3.40 23.26
CA VAL A 179 5.40 4.74 22.65
C VAL A 179 5.27 5.83 23.71
N ALA A 180 4.39 5.66 24.70
CA ALA A 180 4.22 6.59 25.81
C ALA A 180 5.48 6.76 26.67
N GLY A 181 6.38 5.76 26.66
CA GLY A 181 7.64 5.78 27.39
C GLY A 181 8.80 6.44 26.66
N ILE A 182 8.68 6.80 25.38
CA ILE A 182 9.76 7.40 24.59
C ILE A 182 9.68 8.93 24.69
N PRO A 183 10.66 9.61 25.30
CA PRO A 183 10.70 11.07 25.37
C PRO A 183 10.76 11.66 23.95
N GLY A 184 9.79 12.51 23.59
CA GLY A 184 9.76 13.19 22.29
C GLY A 184 9.26 12.37 21.10
N ALA A 185 8.86 11.09 21.27
CA ALA A 185 8.35 10.29 20.14
C ALA A 185 7.07 10.86 19.50
N ALA A 186 6.23 11.52 20.29
CA ALA A 186 5.05 12.22 19.78
C ALA A 186 5.40 13.50 18.99
N GLU A 187 6.61 14.03 19.14
CA GLU A 187 7.07 15.27 18.51
C GLU A 187 8.08 15.03 17.38
N ASP A 188 8.56 13.79 17.23
CA ASP A 188 9.51 13.39 16.18
C ASP A 188 8.81 13.41 14.80
N PRO A 189 9.23 14.31 13.87
CA PRO A 189 8.60 14.44 12.56
C PRO A 189 8.69 13.18 11.69
N THR A 190 9.67 12.30 11.94
CA THR A 190 9.89 11.05 11.22
C THR A 190 8.93 9.97 11.69
N VAL A 191 8.67 9.90 13.00
CA VAL A 191 7.66 9.02 13.59
C VAL A 191 6.26 9.48 13.19
N GLN A 192 5.99 10.80 13.23
CA GLN A 192 4.74 11.40 12.78
C GLN A 192 4.51 11.19 11.27
N ALA A 193 5.54 11.32 10.43
CA ALA A 193 5.44 11.08 8.99
C ALA A 193 5.18 9.60 8.64
N ALA A 194 5.75 8.65 9.40
CA ALA A 194 5.47 7.22 9.24
C ALA A 194 4.03 6.85 9.63
N ILE A 195 3.42 7.63 10.53
CA ILE A 195 2.05 7.47 11.03
C ILE A 195 1.04 8.17 10.08
N ALA A 196 1.40 9.31 9.49
CA ALA A 196 0.53 10.16 8.68
C ALA A 196 0.09 9.60 7.31
N GLY A 197 0.76 8.55 6.80
CA GLY A 197 0.51 7.95 5.49
C GLY A 197 -0.22 6.61 5.51
N SER A 198 -1.02 6.35 6.54
CA SER A 198 -1.45 4.99 6.87
C SER A 198 -2.77 4.60 6.21
N SER A 199 -2.73 3.56 5.39
CA SER A 199 -3.91 2.79 4.95
C SER A 199 -3.76 1.32 5.30
N LEU A 200 -4.85 0.69 5.73
CA LEU A 200 -4.91 -0.75 5.99
C LEU A 200 -6.00 -1.38 5.14
N ASP A 201 -5.67 -2.49 4.50
CA ASP A 201 -6.59 -3.30 3.71
C ASP A 201 -7.01 -4.54 4.50
N ILE A 202 -8.32 -4.71 4.74
CA ILE A 202 -8.86 -5.79 5.56
C ILE A 202 -9.86 -6.61 4.72
N PRO A 203 -9.61 -7.92 4.52
CA PRO A 203 -10.58 -8.79 3.85
C PRO A 203 -11.84 -8.97 4.70
N PHE A 204 -12.99 -9.09 4.06
CA PHE A 204 -14.26 -9.45 4.71
C PHE A 204 -15.01 -10.54 3.96
N GLY A 205 -15.76 -11.35 4.71
CA GLY A 205 -16.52 -12.51 4.22
C GLY A 205 -17.84 -12.15 3.57
N ALA A 206 -18.49 -13.15 2.96
CA ALA A 206 -19.81 -13.00 2.33
C ALA A 206 -20.93 -12.63 3.33
N ASP A 207 -20.68 -12.90 4.61
CA ASP A 207 -21.50 -12.56 5.78
C ASP A 207 -21.21 -11.15 6.32
N GLY A 208 -20.34 -10.39 5.65
CA GLY A 208 -19.90 -9.06 6.06
C GLY A 208 -18.96 -9.07 7.27
N GLN A 209 -18.50 -10.23 7.75
CA GLN A 209 -17.57 -10.31 8.87
C GLN A 209 -16.15 -9.98 8.41
N LEU A 210 -15.42 -9.16 9.18
CA LEU A 210 -13.99 -8.93 8.97
C LEU A 210 -13.23 -10.25 9.17
N CYS A 211 -12.35 -10.58 8.22
CA CYS A 211 -11.52 -11.78 8.29
C CYS A 211 -10.26 -11.51 9.14
N LEU A 212 -10.46 -11.29 10.44
CA LEU A 212 -9.41 -11.11 11.44
C LEU A 212 -9.19 -12.39 12.25
N GLY A 213 -7.98 -12.58 12.76
CA GLY A 213 -7.71 -13.57 13.80
C GLY A 213 -8.54 -13.29 15.08
N PRO A 214 -8.80 -14.30 15.92
CA PRO A 214 -9.71 -14.19 17.07
C PRO A 214 -9.34 -13.05 18.04
N GLU A 215 -8.06 -12.75 18.19
CA GLU A 215 -7.54 -11.69 19.07
C GLU A 215 -7.16 -10.40 18.34
N GLN A 216 -7.20 -10.38 17.01
CA GLN A 216 -6.79 -9.22 16.21
C GLN A 216 -7.86 -8.13 16.18
N ARG A 217 -7.42 -6.87 16.28
CA ARG A 217 -8.26 -5.68 16.26
C ARG A 217 -7.63 -4.58 15.41
N VAL A 218 -8.48 -3.69 14.91
CA VAL A 218 -8.08 -2.52 14.13
C VAL A 218 -8.08 -1.30 15.04
N TYR A 219 -6.97 -0.55 15.05
CA TYR A 219 -6.84 0.70 15.80
C TYR A 219 -6.40 1.84 14.90
N VAL A 220 -6.89 3.04 15.24
CA VAL A 220 -6.53 4.34 14.62
C VAL A 220 -6.22 5.36 15.70
#